data_AF-A0A7C5I8I8-F1
#
_entry.id   AF-A0A7C5I8I8-F1
#
_cell.length_a   1.000
_cell.length_b   1.000
_cell.length_c   1.000
_cell.angle_alpha   90.00
_cell.angle_beta   90.00
_cell.angle_gamma   90.00
#
_symmetry.space_group_name_H-M   'P 1'
#
loop_
_entity.id
_entity.type
_entity.pdbx_description
1 polymer ?
#
loop_
_entity_poly.entity_id
_entity_poly.type
_entity_poly.pdbx_seq_one_letter_code
_entity_poly.pdbx_strand_id
1 'polypeptide(L)' 'MKVAGVMSGTSLDGIDVAIVEIRGRRFQVEAFRSFAYPRRVRQAILNLDNVPDLARLHFLL' A
#
# COMPACT_ATOMS: atom_id res chain seq x y z
N MET A 1 1.16 -12.21 -18.08
CA MET A 1 0.18 -12.02 -16.98
C MET A 1 0.44 -10.66 -16.37
N LYS A 2 -0.59 -9.81 -16.33
CA LYS A 2 -0.47 -8.46 -15.78
C LYS A 2 -0.91 -8.45 -14.32
N VAL A 3 -0.06 -7.94 -13.44
CA VAL A 3 -0.28 -7.89 -11.99
C VAL A 3 0.01 -6.49 -11.48
N ALA A 4 -0.77 -6.01 -10.51
CA ALA A 4 -0.45 -4.82 -9.73
C ALA A 4 0.12 -5.25 -8.37
N GLY A 5 1.40 -4.96 -8.12
CA GLY A 5 1.99 -5.06 -6.79
C GLY A 5 1.67 -3.79 -6.00
N VAL A 6 1.21 -3.95 -4.76
CA VAL A 6 0.87 -2.85 -3.84
C VAL A 6 1.61 -3.07 -2.54
N MET A 7 2.33 -2.06 -2.05
CA MET A 7 3.09 -2.13 -0.81
C MET A 7 3.04 -0.81 -0.05
N SER A 8 2.85 -0.88 1.27
CA SER A 8 2.98 0.26 2.19
C SER A 8 4.00 -0.12 3.26
N GLY A 9 5.17 0.52 3.23
CA GLY A 9 6.21 0.31 4.24
C GLY A 9 5.82 0.87 5.62
N THR A 10 6.59 0.51 6.65
CA THR A 10 6.38 0.99 8.02
C THR A 10 6.75 2.45 8.24
N SER A 11 7.36 3.12 7.24
CA SER A 11 7.65 4.56 7.29
C SER A 11 6.39 5.44 7.18
N LEU A 12 5.27 4.86 6.72
CA LEU A 12 3.97 5.53 6.54
C LEU A 12 4.02 6.74 5.59
N ASP A 13 4.91 6.69 4.60
CA ASP A 13 5.03 7.76 3.60
C ASP A 13 3.97 7.65 2.50
N GLY A 14 3.43 6.46 2.26
CA GLY A 14 2.41 6.22 1.25
C GLY A 14 2.28 4.77 0.81
N ILE A 15 1.68 4.60 -0.37
CA ILE A 15 1.48 3.33 -1.05
C ILE A 15 2.25 3.34 -2.37
N ASP A 16 3.12 2.36 -2.55
CA ASP A 16 3.79 2.09 -3.81
C ASP A 16 2.95 1.12 -4.65
N VAL A 17 2.79 1.44 -5.94
CA VAL A 17 2.09 0.60 -6.91
C VAL A 17 3.00 0.33 -8.11
N ALA A 18 3.20 -0.95 -8.43
CA ALA A 18 3.94 -1.40 -9.60
C ALA A 18 3.04 -2.25 -10.50
N ILE A 19 2.90 -1.85 -11.77
CA ILE A 19 2.27 -2.69 -12.79
C ILE A 19 3.36 -3.55 -13.42
N VAL A 20 3.22 -4.87 -13.34
CA VAL A 20 4.22 -5.84 -13.77
C VAL A 20 3.62 -6.78 -14.79
N GLU A 21 4.29 -6.92 -15.93
CA GLU A 21 4.00 -7.97 -16.92
C GLU A 21 4.94 -9.15 -16.68
N ILE A 22 4.35 -10.30 -16.34
CA ILE A 22 5.06 -11.55 -16.05
C ILE A 22 4.93 -12.49 -17.25
N ARG A 23 6.05 -12.93 -17.81
CA ARG A 23 6.16 -13.85 -18.96
C ARG A 23 7.04 -15.05 -18.59
N GLY A 24 6.40 -16.13 -18.15
CA GLY A 24 7.10 -17.33 -17.68
C GLY A 24 7.99 -17.00 -16.47
N ARG A 25 9.31 -17.18 -16.62
CA ARG A 25 10.31 -16.90 -15.56
C ARG A 25 10.87 -15.47 -15.60
N ARG A 26 10.39 -14.62 -16.50
CA ARG A 26 10.82 -13.22 -16.65
C ARG A 26 9.69 -12.29 -16.29
N PHE A 27 10.03 -11.09 -15.83
CA PHE A 27 9.07 -10.03 -15.58
C PHE A 27 9.64 -8.68 -16.04
N GLN A 28 8.74 -7.74 -16.29
CA GLN A 28 9.06 -6.36 -16.61
C GLN A 28 8.10 -5.44 -15.86
N VAL A 29 8.63 -4.37 -15.24
CA VAL A 29 7.82 -3.30 -14.67
C VAL A 29 7.36 -2.40 -15.82
N GLU A 30 6.05 -2.32 -16.04
CA GLU A 30 5.45 -1.47 -17.06
C GLU A 30 5.18 -0.05 -16.53
N ALA A 31 4.84 0.07 -15.25
CA ALA A 31 4.63 1.36 -14.59
C ALA A 31 4.93 1.27 -13.09
N PHE A 32 5.39 2.37 -12.51
CA PHE A 32 5.60 2.52 -11.06
C PHE A 32 5.13 3.90 -10.62
N ARG A 33 4.44 3.98 -9.47
CA ARG A 33 4.05 5.24 -8.84
C ARG A 33 3.90 5.08 -7.33
N SER A 34 4.32 6.11 -6.60
CA SER A 34 4.05 6.25 -5.16
C SER A 34 2.91 7.24 -4.94
N PHE A 35 2.00 6.90 -4.02
CA PHE A 35 0.89 7.73 -3.60
C PHE A 35 1.04 8.07 -2.13
N ALA A 36 1.30 9.35 -1.82
CA ALA A 36 1.45 9.78 -0.44
C ALA A 36 0.16 9.56 0.35
N TYR A 37 0.28 9.07 1.59
CA TYR A 37 -0.88 8.97 2.46
C TYR A 37 -1.45 10.36 2.75
N PRO A 38 -2.78 10.54 2.68
CA PRO A 38 -3.41 11.73 3.24
C PRO A 38 -3.06 11.85 4.72
N ARG A 39 -2.79 13.06 5.20
CA ARG A 39 -2.41 13.32 6.61
C ARG A 39 -3.33 12.62 7.63
N ARG A 40 -4.64 12.60 7.37
CA ARG A 40 -5.64 11.94 8.21
C ARG A 40 -5.42 10.42 8.35
N VAL A 41 -4.98 9.76 7.27
CA VAL A 41 -4.72 8.31 7.27
C VAL A 41 -3.47 8.01 8.07
N ARG A 42 -2.38 8.76 7.82
CA ARG A 42 -1.14 8.63 8.61
C ARG A 42 -1.40 8.83 10.10
N GLN A 43 -2.21 9.82 10.47
CA GLN A 43 -2.58 10.07 11.86
C GLN A 43 -3.48 8.98 12.45
N ALA A 44 -4.43 8.43 11.68
CA ALA A 44 -5.25 7.32 12.14
C ALA A 44 -4.43 6.06 12.45
N ILE A 45 -3.40 5.78 11.64
CA ILE A 45 -2.46 4.67 11.88
C ILE A 45 -1.58 4.95 13.10
N LEU A 46 -1.02 6.16 13.22
CA LEU A 46 -0.10 6.52 14.31
C LEU A 46 -0.76 6.61 15.69
N ASN A 47 -2.02 7.03 15.75
CA ASN A 47 -2.75 7.21 17.01
C ASN A 47 -3.56 5.97 17.41
N LEU A 48 -3.32 4.83 16.76
CA LEU A 48 -4.04 3.59 17.02
C LEU A 48 -3.64 3.03 18.40
N ASP A 49 -4.59 2.98 19.33
CA ASP A 49 -4.34 2.58 20.72
C ASP A 49 -5.29 1.49 21.23
N ASN A 50 -6.26 1.06 20.41
CA ASN A 50 -7.27 0.09 20.81
C ASN A 50 -7.65 -0.89 19.68
N VAL A 51 -8.17 -2.07 20.08
CA VAL A 51 -8.50 -3.18 19.18
C VAL A 51 -9.70 -2.89 18.27
N PRO A 52 -10.81 -2.27 18.73
CA PRO A 52 -11.91 -1.91 17.85
C PRO A 52 -11.48 -1.00 16.68
N ASP A 53 -10.66 0.02 16.96
CA ASP A 53 -10.16 0.91 15.92
C ASP A 53 -9.16 0.22 15.00
N LEU A 54 -8.35 -0.71 15.51
CA LEU A 54 -7.49 -1.57 14.68
C LEU A 54 -8.31 -2.37 13.66
N ALA A 55 -9.37 -3.04 14.13
CA ALA A 55 -10.25 -3.82 13.26
C ALA A 55 -10.95 -2.94 12.22
N ARG A 56 -11.41 -1.75 12.61
CA ARG A 56 -11.99 -0.77 11.69
C ARG A 56 -10.97 -0.31 10.66
N LEU A 57 -9.75 0.02 11.07
CA LEU A 57 -8.70 0.51 10.17
C LEU A 57 -8.23 -0.57 9.19
N HIS A 58 -8.18 -1.84 9.63
CA HIS A 58 -7.92 -2.98 8.75
C HIS A 58 -8.93 -3.11 7.61
N PHE A 59 -10.18 -2.70 7.81
CA PHE A 59 -11.19 -2.71 6.76
C PHE A 59 -11.13 -1.49 5.83
N LEU A 60 -10.68 -0.34 6.36
CA LEU A 60 -10.63 0.91 5.61
C LEU A 60 -9.43 1.04 4.68
N LEU A 61 -8.39 0.23 4.89
CA LEU A 61 -7.12 0.23 4.15
C LEU A 61 -6.93 -1.09 3.42
#